data_AF-A0A0B6S0I3-F1
#
_entry.id   AF-A0A0B6S0I3-F1
#
_cell.length_a   1.000
_cell.length_b   1.000
_cell.length_c   1.000
_cell.angle_alpha   90.00
_cell.angle_beta   90.00
_cell.angle_gamma   90.00
#
_symmetry.space_group_name_H-M   'P 1'
#
loop_
_entity.id
_entity.type
_entity.pdbx_description
1 polymer ?
#
loop_
_entity_poly.entity_id
_entity_poly.type
_entity_poly.pdbx_seq_one_letter_code
_entity_poly.pdbx_strand_id
1 'polypeptide(L)'
;MPARHPDLPPPLAIRIDMNEDMILERLRQFEENLSQGDRALHENQRKQDELKRTLLRIQGAIEVLKGIREGEADMAAVAERIRTFEEELPRGEEQLRKLEKSRQEIANTMTRIEGAVAVLKEMLEEHRQQAAPGPQDGPA
;
A
#
# COMPACT_ATOMS: atom_id res chain seq x y z
N MET A 1 -26.53 -48.74 -31.71
CA MET A 1 -25.83 -47.44 -31.73
C MET A 1 -26.76 -46.41 -31.10
N PRO A 2 -26.38 -45.85 -29.94
CA PRO A 2 -26.00 -44.44 -29.94
C PRO A 2 -24.76 -44.09 -29.09
N ALA A 3 -24.07 -43.06 -29.60
CA ALA A 3 -23.21 -42.06 -28.95
C ALA A 3 -22.16 -42.51 -27.91
N ARG A 4 -20.93 -42.71 -28.39
CA ARG A 4 -19.71 -42.51 -27.60
C ARG A 4 -19.59 -41.01 -27.27
N HIS A 5 -19.71 -40.65 -26.00
CA HIS A 5 -19.26 -39.35 -25.52
C HIS A 5 -17.72 -39.28 -25.68
N PRO A 6 -17.16 -38.20 -26.27
CA PRO A 6 -15.72 -38.05 -26.30
C PRO A 6 -15.23 -37.77 -24.87
N ASP A 7 -14.22 -38.53 -24.45
CA ASP A 7 -13.37 -38.25 -23.30
C ASP A 7 -12.99 -36.77 -23.32
N LEU A 8 -13.58 -36.00 -22.41
CA LEU A 8 -13.04 -34.69 -22.06
C LEU A 8 -11.74 -34.96 -21.31
N PRO A 9 -10.59 -34.43 -21.76
CA PRO A 9 -9.38 -34.54 -20.97
C PRO A 9 -9.64 -33.89 -19.60
N PRO A 10 -9.16 -34.49 -18.49
CA PRO A 10 -9.30 -33.89 -17.18
C PRO A 10 -8.72 -32.47 -17.21
N PRO A 11 -9.29 -31.52 -16.45
CA PRO A 11 -8.73 -30.19 -16.35
C PRO A 11 -7.26 -30.34 -15.96
N LEU A 12 -6.37 -29.77 -16.77
CA LEU A 12 -4.96 -29.65 -16.45
C LEU A 12 -4.91 -28.87 -15.14
N ALA A 13 -4.89 -29.59 -14.01
CA ALA A 13 -4.42 -29.06 -12.76
C ALA A 13 -3.00 -28.63 -13.08
N ILE A 14 -2.81 -27.33 -13.28
CA ILE A 14 -1.50 -26.73 -13.36
C ILE A 14 -0.92 -26.92 -11.95
N ARG A 15 -0.39 -28.11 -11.69
CA ARG A 15 0.51 -28.36 -10.59
C ARG A 15 1.76 -27.59 -10.96
N ILE A 16 1.80 -26.33 -10.56
CA ILE A 16 3.04 -25.59 -10.54
C ILE A 16 3.86 -26.30 -9.46
N ASP A 17 4.72 -27.22 -9.89
CA ASP A 17 5.71 -27.88 -9.03
C ASP A 17 6.74 -26.80 -8.65
N MET A 18 6.40 -25.98 -7.65
CA MET A 18 7.38 -25.10 -7.00
C MET A 18 8.15 -25.95 -6.01
N ASN A 19 9.45 -26.10 -6.23
CA ASN A 19 10.33 -26.73 -5.25
C ASN A 19 10.56 -25.78 -4.04
N GLU A 20 11.04 -26.34 -2.93
CA GLU A 20 11.27 -25.59 -1.68
C GLU A 20 12.15 -24.33 -1.89
N ASP A 21 13.20 -24.43 -2.71
CA ASP A 21 14.09 -23.31 -3.01
C ASP A 21 13.35 -22.14 -3.71
N MET A 22 12.45 -22.44 -4.65
CA MET A 22 11.63 -21.42 -5.32
C MET A 22 10.63 -20.76 -4.36
N ILE A 23 10.06 -21.53 -3.43
CA ILE A 23 9.14 -20.99 -2.42
C ILE A 23 9.90 -20.06 -1.47
N LEU A 24 11.08 -20.47 -1.00
CA LEU A 24 11.94 -19.67 -0.12
C LEU A 24 12.41 -18.38 -0.79
N GLU A 25 12.81 -18.44 -2.06
CA GLU A 25 13.21 -17.25 -2.80
C GLU A 25 12.03 -16.28 -2.97
N ARG A 26 10.84 -16.81 -3.28
CA ARG A 26 9.66 -15.97 -3.44
C ARG A 26 9.22 -15.32 -2.12
N LEU A 27 9.35 -16.04 -1.00
CA LEU A 27 9.13 -15.49 0.34
C LEU A 27 10.08 -14.33 0.65
N ARG A 28 11.39 -14.49 0.37
CA ARG A 28 12.38 -13.40 0.54
C ARG A 28 12.00 -12.16 -0.25
N GLN A 29 11.62 -12.32 -1.51
CA GLN A 29 11.21 -11.21 -2.36
C GLN A 29 9.98 -10.49 -1.81
N PHE A 30 9.00 -11.24 -1.28
CA PHE A 30 7.82 -10.63 -0.67
C PHE A 30 8.13 -9.90 0.63
N GLU A 31 9.02 -10.43 1.48
CA GLU A 31 9.48 -9.76 2.69
C GLU A 31 10.18 -8.43 2.37
N GLU A 32 11.01 -8.40 1.33
CA GLU A 32 11.60 -7.15 0.84
C GLU A 32 10.53 -6.16 0.36
N ASN A 33 9.56 -6.62 -0.42
CA ASN A 33 8.46 -5.78 -0.90
C ASN A 33 7.63 -5.20 0.27
N LEU A 34 7.37 -5.98 1.32
CA LEU A 34 6.68 -5.49 2.52
C LEU A 34 7.50 -4.44 3.26
N SER A 35 8.81 -4.66 3.41
CA SER A 35 9.74 -3.68 4.00
C SER A 35 9.80 -2.38 3.20
N GLN A 36 9.75 -2.46 1.86
CA GLN A 36 9.67 -1.29 1.01
C GLN A 36 8.32 -0.58 1.13
N GLY A 37 7.22 -1.34 1.20
CA GLY A 37 5.87 -0.82 1.42
C GLY A 37 5.73 -0.05 2.74
N ASP A 38 6.28 -0.59 3.84
CA ASP A 38 6.25 0.07 5.15
C ASP A 38 7.03 1.39 5.14
N ARG A 39 8.21 1.41 4.50
CA ARG A 39 8.98 2.65 4.28
C ARG A 39 8.19 3.67 3.47
N ALA A 40 7.50 3.24 2.42
CA ALA A 40 6.68 4.11 1.59
C ALA A 40 5.47 4.67 2.35
N LEU A 41 4.83 3.89 3.23
CA LEU A 41 3.75 4.37 4.11
C LEU A 41 4.26 5.45 5.07
N HIS A 42 5.42 5.23 5.71
CA HIS A 42 6.01 6.21 6.60
C HIS A 42 6.38 7.51 5.88
N GLU A 43 6.95 7.43 4.69
CA GLU A 43 7.27 8.60 3.88
C GLU A 43 6.01 9.36 3.45
N ASN A 44 4.97 8.64 3.02
CA ASN A 44 3.69 9.23 2.65
C ASN A 44 3.06 9.96 3.85
N GLN A 45 3.07 9.34 5.03
CA GLN A 45 2.57 9.96 6.26
C GLN A 45 3.34 11.23 6.63
N ARG A 46 4.68 11.21 6.52
CA ARG A 46 5.51 12.41 6.76
C ARG A 46 5.15 13.56 5.82
N LYS A 47 4.98 13.27 4.52
CA LYS A 47 4.56 14.27 3.52
C LYS A 47 3.17 14.83 3.85
N GLN A 48 2.25 13.97 4.28
CA GLN A 48 0.91 14.39 4.68
C GLN A 48 0.95 15.32 5.90
N ASP A 49 1.74 14.98 6.93
CA ASP A 49 1.86 15.80 8.15
C ASP A 49 2.54 17.15 7.89
N GLU A 50 3.55 17.17 7.02
CA GLU A 50 4.17 18.41 6.56
C GLU A 50 3.19 19.31 5.82
N LEU A 51 2.45 18.75 4.86
CA LEU A 51 1.46 19.50 4.08
C LEU A 51 0.33 20.04 4.95
N LYS A 52 -0.19 19.25 5.91
CA LYS A 52 -1.19 19.72 6.89
C LYS A 52 -0.68 20.92 7.68
N ARG A 53 0.57 20.86 8.15
CA ARG A 53 1.18 21.99 8.89
C ARG A 53 1.28 23.24 8.02
N THR A 54 1.66 23.09 6.75
CA THR A 54 1.73 24.22 5.81
C THR A 54 0.36 24.82 5.56
N LEU A 55 -0.68 24.01 5.32
CA LEU A 55 -2.04 24.48 5.14
C LEU A 55 -2.56 25.25 6.36
N LEU A 56 -2.33 24.74 7.57
CA LEU A 56 -2.69 25.44 8.80
C LEU A 56 -2.01 26.81 8.93
N ARG A 57 -0.73 26.92 8.55
CA ARG A 57 -0.02 28.21 8.54
C ARG A 57 -0.61 29.18 7.53
N ILE A 58 -0.95 28.70 6.32
CA ILE A 58 -1.57 29.52 5.27
C ILE A 58 -2.93 30.02 5.76
N GLN A 59 -3.75 29.14 6.36
CA GLN A 59 -5.05 29.51 6.88
C GLN A 59 -4.95 30.56 8.00
N GLY A 60 -4.04 30.37 8.96
CA GLY A 60 -3.78 31.37 9.99
C GLY A 60 -3.27 32.71 9.43
N ALA A 61 -2.44 32.67 8.38
CA ALA A 61 -1.97 33.90 7.72
C ALA A 61 -3.12 34.64 7.03
N ILE A 62 -4.06 33.94 6.39
CA ILE A 62 -5.27 34.55 5.81
C ILE A 62 -6.10 35.23 6.91
N GLU A 63 -6.32 34.56 8.05
CA GLU A 63 -7.10 35.11 9.17
C GLU A 63 -6.48 36.38 9.74
N VAL A 64 -5.14 36.39 9.93
CA VAL A 64 -4.41 37.57 10.38
C VAL A 64 -4.56 38.71 9.37
N LEU A 65 -4.34 38.44 8.08
CA LEU A 65 -4.42 39.46 7.03
C LEU A 65 -5.85 40.04 6.90
N LYS A 66 -6.89 39.21 7.08
CA LYS A 66 -8.29 39.67 7.09
C LYS A 66 -8.63 40.56 8.28
N GLY A 67 -7.87 40.46 9.39
CA GLY A 67 -8.06 41.27 10.60
C GLY A 67 -7.37 42.63 10.59
N ILE A 68 -6.52 42.91 9.60
CA ILE A 68 -5.77 44.19 9.51
C ILE A 68 -6.73 45.33 9.15
N ARG A 69 -6.66 46.44 9.91
CA ARG A 69 -7.47 47.66 9.69
C ARG A 69 -6.77 48.64 8.75
N GLU A 70 -7.57 49.45 8.04
CA GLU A 70 -7.20 50.39 6.95
C GLU A 70 -6.16 51.48 7.29
N GLY A 71 -5.56 51.50 8.49
CA GLY A 71 -4.61 52.52 8.92
C GLY A 71 -3.13 52.08 9.03
N GLU A 72 -2.83 50.78 9.00
CA GLU A 72 -1.49 50.24 9.30
C GLU A 72 -0.82 49.50 8.13
N ALA A 73 -1.54 49.23 7.04
CA ALA A 73 -1.02 48.43 5.93
C ALA A 73 -1.47 48.96 4.57
N ASP A 74 -0.64 48.70 3.55
CA ASP A 74 -1.04 48.80 2.16
C ASP A 74 -2.11 47.74 1.87
N MET A 75 -3.38 48.17 1.87
CA MET A 75 -4.53 47.29 1.70
C MET A 75 -4.53 46.57 0.34
N ALA A 76 -3.89 47.13 -0.69
CA ALA A 76 -3.76 46.46 -1.98
C ALA A 76 -2.79 45.27 -1.88
N ALA A 77 -1.65 45.46 -1.21
CA ALA A 77 -0.69 44.37 -0.97
C ALA A 77 -1.26 43.27 -0.08
N VAL A 78 -2.06 43.63 0.94
CA VAL A 78 -2.76 42.67 1.81
C VAL A 78 -3.78 41.86 1.02
N ALA A 79 -4.59 42.51 0.19
CA ALA A 79 -5.59 41.84 -0.64
C ALA A 79 -4.96 40.85 -1.63
N GLU A 80 -3.86 41.24 -2.29
CA GLU A 80 -3.15 40.36 -3.22
C GLU A 80 -2.54 39.15 -2.50
N ARG A 81 -2.05 39.34 -1.28
CA ARG A 81 -1.51 38.25 -0.47
C ARG A 81 -2.58 37.28 0.00
N ILE A 82 -3.75 37.78 0.42
CA ILE A 82 -4.91 36.95 0.76
C ILE A 82 -5.32 36.13 -0.46
N ARG A 83 -5.47 36.76 -1.62
CA ARG A 83 -5.85 36.08 -2.87
C ARG A 83 -4.88 34.97 -3.22
N THR A 84 -3.57 35.24 -3.13
CA THR A 84 -2.52 34.23 -3.37
C THR A 84 -2.72 33.01 -2.47
N PHE A 85 -2.92 33.24 -1.16
CA PHE A 85 -3.13 32.15 -0.21
C PHE A 85 -4.45 31.41 -0.42
N GLU A 86 -5.52 32.12 -0.82
CA GLU A 86 -6.81 31.51 -1.18
C GLU A 86 -6.73 30.65 -2.45
N GLU A 87 -5.78 30.92 -3.36
CA GLU A 87 -5.49 30.07 -4.52
C GLU A 87 -4.58 28.87 -4.18
N GLU A 88 -3.65 29.03 -3.23
CA GLU A 88 -2.72 27.98 -2.80
C GLU A 88 -3.40 26.93 -1.90
N LEU A 89 -4.31 27.35 -1.03
CA LEU A 89 -5.03 26.47 -0.09
C LEU A 89 -5.73 25.28 -0.78
N PRO A 90 -6.61 25.47 -1.79
CA PRO A 90 -7.30 24.35 -2.43
C PRO A 90 -6.33 23.43 -3.20
N ARG A 91 -5.19 23.94 -3.69
CA ARG A 91 -4.16 23.12 -4.33
C ARG A 91 -3.50 22.20 -3.33
N GLY A 92 -3.18 22.69 -2.14
CA GLY A 92 -2.62 21.87 -1.06
C GLY A 92 -3.63 20.87 -0.50
N GLU A 93 -4.91 21.22 -0.40
CA GLU A 93 -5.97 20.27 -0.02
C GLU A 93 -6.10 19.12 -1.02
N GLU A 94 -6.03 19.42 -2.32
CA GLU A 94 -6.07 18.40 -3.36
C GLU A 94 -4.82 17.50 -3.32
N GLN A 95 -3.64 18.06 -3.05
CA GLN A 95 -2.43 17.27 -2.81
C GLN A 95 -2.58 16.34 -1.60
N LEU A 96 -3.25 16.79 -0.53
CA LEU A 96 -3.53 15.96 0.64
C LEU A 96 -4.38 14.74 0.28
N ARG A 97 -5.45 14.94 -0.50
CA ARG A 97 -6.33 13.84 -0.96
C ARG A 97 -5.58 12.82 -1.80
N LYS A 98 -4.66 13.27 -2.65
CA LYS A 98 -3.81 12.38 -3.46
C LYS A 98 -2.88 11.55 -2.59
N LEU A 99 -2.28 12.15 -1.55
CA LEU A 99 -1.44 11.41 -0.60
C LEU A 99 -2.25 10.36 0.17
N GLU A 100 -3.45 10.70 0.63
CA GLU A 100 -4.35 9.76 1.31
C GLU A 100 -4.73 8.58 0.42
N LYS A 101 -5.07 8.85 -0.84
CA LYS A 101 -5.35 7.78 -1.82
C LYS A 101 -4.14 6.88 -2.03
N SER A 102 -2.96 7.46 -2.22
CA SER A 102 -1.70 6.71 -2.37
C SER A 102 -1.40 5.85 -1.14
N ARG A 103 -1.63 6.36 0.08
CA ARG A 103 -1.46 5.59 1.32
C ARG A 103 -2.38 4.37 1.34
N GLN A 104 -3.64 4.55 0.96
CA GLN A 104 -4.61 3.46 0.91
C GLN A 104 -4.23 2.39 -0.13
N GLU A 105 -3.73 2.80 -1.30
CA GLU A 105 -3.27 1.89 -2.34
C GLU A 105 -2.07 1.04 -1.90
N ILE A 106 -1.10 1.66 -1.21
CA ILE A 106 0.05 0.95 -0.63
C ILE A 106 -0.41 -0.06 0.41
N ALA A 107 -1.26 0.36 1.35
CA ALA A 107 -1.80 -0.52 2.39
C ALA A 107 -2.54 -1.74 1.80
N ASN A 108 -3.42 -1.50 0.81
CA ASN A 108 -4.13 -2.57 0.12
C ASN A 108 -3.17 -3.55 -0.58
N THR A 109 -2.09 -3.04 -1.15
CA THR A 109 -1.07 -3.88 -1.81
C THR A 109 -0.31 -4.72 -0.80
N MET A 110 0.07 -4.16 0.34
CA MET A 110 0.73 -4.89 1.42
C MET A 110 -0.15 -6.02 1.94
N THR A 111 -1.45 -5.78 2.17
CA THR A 111 -2.39 -6.83 2.59
C THR A 111 -2.48 -7.98 1.58
N ARG A 112 -2.43 -7.69 0.28
CA ARG A 112 -2.40 -8.74 -0.76
C ARG A 112 -1.11 -9.55 -0.71
N ILE A 113 0.03 -8.88 -0.49
CA ILE A 113 1.33 -9.54 -0.36
C ILE A 113 1.37 -10.41 0.89
N GLU A 114 0.85 -9.94 2.02
CA GLU A 114 0.74 -10.71 3.27
C GLU A 114 -0.07 -11.98 3.07
N GLY A 115 -1.20 -11.90 2.35
CA GLY A 115 -2.00 -13.08 1.98
C GLY A 115 -1.22 -14.07 1.12
N ALA A 116 -0.49 -13.58 0.11
CA ALA A 116 0.35 -14.45 -0.73
C ALA A 116 1.50 -15.11 0.06
N VAL A 117 2.10 -14.39 1.02
CA VAL A 117 3.12 -14.92 1.93
C VAL A 117 2.55 -16.01 2.82
N ALA A 118 1.33 -15.85 3.35
CA ALA A 118 0.69 -16.86 4.17
C ALA A 118 0.51 -18.18 3.40
N VAL A 119 -0.03 -18.11 2.17
CA VAL A 119 -0.20 -19.29 1.30
C VAL A 119 1.15 -19.96 1.01
N LEU A 120 2.20 -19.19 0.70
CA LEU A 120 3.53 -19.77 0.43
C LEU A 120 4.13 -20.44 1.66
N LYS A 121 3.89 -19.90 2.87
CA LYS A 121 4.33 -20.54 4.12
C LYS A 121 3.59 -21.85 4.38
N GLU A 122 2.28 -21.90 4.10
CA GLU A 122 1.49 -23.14 4.17
C GLU A 122 2.02 -24.20 3.20
N MET A 123 2.26 -23.82 1.94
CA MET A 123 2.85 -24.73 0.95
C MET A 123 4.23 -25.25 1.36
N LEU A 124 5.07 -24.40 1.93
CA LEU A 124 6.39 -24.79 2.44
C LEU A 124 6.28 -25.82 3.56
N GLU A 125 5.35 -25.61 4.49
CA GLU A 125 5.10 -26.51 5.61
C GLU A 125 4.56 -27.87 5.11
N GLU A 126 3.64 -27.88 4.15
CA GLU A 126 3.16 -29.10 3.51
C GLU A 126 4.29 -29.89 2.84
N HIS A 127 5.19 -29.21 2.12
CA HIS A 127 6.36 -29.84 1.52
C HIS A 127 7.29 -30.49 2.56
N ARG A 128 7.51 -29.82 3.69
CA ARG A 128 8.34 -30.35 4.78
C ARG A 128 7.70 -31.55 5.46
N GLN A 129 6.38 -31.53 5.67
CA GLN A 129 5.65 -32.64 6.26
C GLN A 129 5.64 -33.88 5.34
N GLN A 130 5.55 -33.68 4.02
CA GLN A 130 5.64 -34.77 3.04
C GLN A 130 7.06 -35.36 2.92
N ALA A 131 8.09 -34.55 3.20
CA ALA A 131 9.49 -34.99 3.22
C ALA A 131 9.92 -35.66 4.55
N ALA A 132 9.12 -35.54 5.62
CA ALA A 132 9.41 -36.18 6.90
C ALA A 132 9.08 -37.70 6.81
N PRO A 133 10.05 -38.60 7.05
CA PRO A 133 9.76 -40.03 7.10
C PRO A 133 8.82 -40.31 8.28
N GLY A 134 7.64 -40.86 7.99
CA GLY A 134 6.68 -41.25 9.03
C GLY A 134 7.32 -42.20 10.06
N PRO A 135 6.83 -42.20 11.32
CA PRO A 135 7.31 -43.13 12.33
C PRO A 135 7.14 -44.55 11.79
N GLN A 136 8.26 -45.22 11.54
CA GLN A 136 8.30 -46.65 11.29
C GLN A 136 8.00 -47.34 12.62
N ASP A 137 6.71 -47.51 12.93
CA ASP A 137 6.26 -48.57 13.82
C ASP A 137 6.51 -49.90 13.08
N GLY A 138 7.76 -50.36 13.19
CA GLY A 138 8.15 -51.69 12.77
C GLY A 138 7.41 -52.73 13.64
N PRO A 139 6.96 -53.85 13.07
CA PRO A 139 6.28 -54.89 13.82
C PRO A 139 7.32 -55.64 14.68
N ALA A 140 7.05 -55.75 15.99
CA ALA A 140 7.70 -56.70 16.88
C ALA A 140 6.63 -57.36 17.77
#